data_AF-A0A0B0D1S0-F1
#
_entry.id   AF-A0A0B0D1S0-F1
#
_cell.length_a   1.000
_cell.length_b   1.000
_cell.length_c   1.000
_cell.angle_alpha   90.00
_cell.angle_beta   90.00
_cell.angle_gamma   90.00
#
_symmetry.space_group_name_H-M   'P 1'
#
loop_
_entity.id
_entity.type
_entity.pdbx_description
1 polymer ?
#
loop_
_entity_poly.entity_id
_entity_poly.type
_entity_poly.pdbx_seq_one_letter_code
_entity_poly.pdbx_strand_id
1 'polypeptide(L)'
;MERGKKNWLVTSLLILGTVLVLLPLYLTITIALKTPEEMSEPLLSLPDEWRFQNFVDAVQVTDFFGALLNSTMVTVFVVILTLLSNSLVAYAIARNMHKRLYKFLFYY
;
A
#
# COMPACT_ATOMS: atom_id res chain seq x y z
N MET A 1 -0.10 -6.95 36.73
CA MET A 1 0.52 -6.44 35.48
C MET A 1 1.83 -7.19 35.28
N GLU A 2 1.80 -8.36 34.64
CA GLU A 2 3.01 -9.12 34.34
C GLU A 2 3.81 -8.36 33.27
N ARG A 3 5.03 -7.92 33.62
CA ARG A 3 5.99 -7.39 32.66
C ARG A 3 6.46 -8.55 31.78
N GLY A 4 5.77 -8.75 30.65
CA GLY A 4 6.20 -9.69 29.62
C GLY A 4 7.65 -9.40 29.23
N LYS A 5 8.51 -10.43 29.30
CA LYS A 5 9.92 -10.35 28.91
C LYS A 5 10.02 -9.72 27.51
N LYS A 6 10.77 -8.63 27.36
CA LYS A 6 11.01 -8.00 26.04
C LYS A 6 11.63 -9.04 25.11
N ASN A 7 10.87 -9.43 24.09
CA ASN A 7 11.32 -10.41 23.12
C ASN A 7 12.18 -9.70 22.06
N TRP A 8 13.45 -9.44 22.42
CA TRP A 8 14.39 -8.66 21.61
C TRP A 8 14.53 -9.20 20.18
N LEU A 9 14.43 -10.51 19.97
CA LEU A 9 14.40 -11.10 18.62
C LEU A 9 13.22 -10.60 17.79
N VAL A 10 12.02 -10.57 18.37
CA VAL A 10 10.81 -10.05 17.69
C VAL A 10 10.96 -8.56 17.43
N THR A 11 11.49 -7.79 18.39
CA THR A 11 11.75 -6.35 18.20
C THR A 11 12.75 -6.11 17.08
N SER A 12 13.85 -6.85 17.01
CA SER A 12 14.84 -6.74 15.92
C SER A 12 14.26 -7.13 14.56
N LEU A 13 13.43 -8.18 14.50
CA LEU A 13 12.73 -8.57 13.27
C LEU A 13 11.76 -7.48 12.79
N LEU A 14 11.01 -6.87 13.71
CA LEU A 14 10.12 -5.75 13.37
C LEU A 14 10.91 -4.54 12.86
N ILE A 15 12.02 -4.19 13.53
CA ILE A 15 12.90 -3.09 13.07
C ILE A 15 13.44 -3.37 11.67
N LEU A 16 13.90 -4.60 11.41
CA LEU A 16 14.37 -5.00 10.08
C LEU A 16 13.26 -4.86 9.03
N GLY A 17 12.06 -5.36 9.32
CA GLY A 17 10.90 -5.22 8.45
C GLY A 17 10.55 -3.76 8.16
N THR A 18 10.63 -2.90 9.18
CA THR A 18 10.43 -1.45 9.01
C THR A 18 11.48 -0.84 8.09
N VAL A 19 12.76 -1.14 8.29
CA VAL A 19 13.84 -0.61 7.44
C VAL A 19 13.66 -1.06 5.99
N LEU A 20 13.28 -2.32 5.77
CA LEU A 20 13.03 -2.86 4.42
C LEU A 20 11.87 -2.15 3.70
N VAL A 21 10.86 -1.66 4.42
CA VAL A 21 9.75 -0.88 3.84
C VAL A 21 10.13 0.60 3.66
N LEU A 22 10.85 1.17 4.62
CA LEU A 22 11.21 2.59 4.59
C LEU A 22 12.30 2.90 3.57
N LEU A 23 13.23 1.99 3.33
CA LEU A 23 14.33 2.19 2.37
C LEU A 23 13.83 2.47 0.93
N PRO A 24 12.96 1.64 0.31
CA PRO A 24 12.43 1.94 -1.02
C PRO A 24 11.53 3.20 -1.01
N LEU A 25 10.80 3.45 0.08
CA LEU A 25 10.01 4.68 0.21
C LEU A 25 10.89 5.94 0.22
N TYR A 26 11.99 5.92 0.97
CA TYR A 26 13.00 6.97 0.98
C TYR A 26 13.57 7.22 -0.41
N LEU A 27 13.99 6.14 -1.10
CA LEU A 27 14.50 6.23 -2.47
C LEU A 27 13.48 6.83 -3.44
N THR A 28 12.20 6.47 -3.31
CA THR A 28 11.13 7.02 -4.16
C THR A 28 11.00 8.54 -3.99
N ILE A 29 11.08 9.02 -2.74
CA ILE A 29 10.97 10.44 -2.43
C ILE A 29 12.20 11.20 -2.94
N THR A 30 13.41 10.68 -2.73
CA THR A 30 14.63 11.35 -3.19
C THR A 30 14.69 11.42 -4.72
N ILE A 31 14.37 10.32 -5.41
CA ILE A 31 14.32 10.28 -6.88
C ILE A 31 13.25 11.24 -7.42
N ALA A 32 12.08 11.33 -6.79
CA ALA A 32 11.04 12.26 -7.24
C ALA A 32 11.48 13.74 -7.17
N LEU A 33 12.47 14.07 -6.32
CA LEU A 33 12.97 15.43 -6.11
C LEU A 33 14.30 15.73 -6.82
N LYS A 34 15.05 14.70 -7.21
CA LYS A 34 16.35 14.84 -7.90
C LYS A 34 16.23 15.38 -9.33
N THR A 35 17.27 16.08 -9.78
CA THR A 35 17.44 16.43 -11.20
C THR A 35 17.88 15.21 -12.02
N PRO A 36 17.68 15.20 -13.35
CA PRO A 36 18.20 14.13 -14.21
C PRO A 36 19.72 13.93 -14.09
N GLU A 37 20.48 15.00 -13.86
CA GLU A 37 21.93 14.97 -13.69
C GLU A 37 22.33 14.26 -12.38
N GLU A 38 21.59 14.49 -11.29
CA GLU A 38 21.78 13.85 -9.98
C GLU A 38 21.38 12.36 -9.94
N MET A 39 20.78 11.82 -11.01
CA MET A 39 20.43 10.39 -11.11
C MET A 39 21.67 9.50 -11.24
N SER A 40 22.82 10.07 -11.62
CA SER A 40 24.10 9.37 -11.74
C SER A 40 24.84 9.24 -10.40
N GLU A 41 24.42 10.00 -9.39
CA GLU A 41 24.97 9.99 -8.03
C GLU A 41 24.53 8.73 -7.26
N PRO A 42 25.20 8.38 -6.15
CA PRO A 42 24.83 7.24 -5.32
C PRO A 42 23.33 7.26 -4.95
N LEU A 43 22.66 6.11 -5.06
CA LEU A 43 21.19 5.99 -4.84
C LEU A 43 20.71 6.55 -3.50
N LEU A 44 21.53 6.45 -2.45
CA LEU A 44 21.18 6.91 -1.10
C LEU A 44 21.49 8.39 -0.85
N SER A 45 22.14 9.10 -1.79
CA SER A 45 22.43 10.53 -1.64
C SER A 45 21.14 11.34 -1.65
N LEU A 46 21.12 12.37 -0.81
CA LEU A 46 20.06 13.38 -0.83
C LEU A 46 20.22 14.26 -2.09
N PRO A 47 19.12 14.83 -2.61
CA PRO A 47 19.21 15.81 -3.69
C PRO A 47 19.94 17.06 -3.20
N ASP A 48 20.86 17.58 -4.01
CA ASP A 48 21.51 18.87 -3.76
C ASP A 48 20.54 20.00 -4.15
N GLU A 49 19.78 19.79 -5.23
CA GLU A 49 18.71 20.69 -5.66
C GLU A 49 17.31 20.05 -5.61
N TRP A 50 16.35 20.76 -5.04
CA TRP A 50 14.98 20.26 -4.87
C TRP A 50 14.12 20.62 -6.08
N ARG A 51 13.96 19.69 -7.04
CA ARG A 51 13.24 19.92 -8.29
C ARG A 51 11.76 19.53 -8.21
N PHE A 52 10.94 20.37 -7.59
CA PHE A 52 9.47 20.20 -7.58
C PHE A 52 8.81 20.22 -8.97
N GLN A 53 9.50 20.76 -9.98
CA GLN A 53 9.07 20.75 -11.37
C GLN A 53 8.83 19.32 -11.90
N ASN A 54 9.51 18.31 -11.35
CA ASN A 54 9.28 16.90 -11.70
C ASN A 54 7.82 16.48 -11.56
N PHE A 55 7.09 17.00 -10.57
CA PHE A 55 5.68 16.70 -10.37
C PHE A 55 4.79 17.35 -11.44
N VAL A 56 5.10 18.59 -11.82
CA VAL A 56 4.38 19.31 -12.86
C VAL A 56 4.62 18.66 -14.22
N ASP A 57 5.88 18.37 -14.54
CA ASP A 57 6.28 17.68 -15.76
C ASP A 57 5.61 16.30 -15.84
N ALA A 58 5.59 15.53 -14.75
CA ALA A 58 4.92 14.24 -14.70
C ALA A 58 3.41 14.36 -14.98
N VAL A 59 2.71 15.34 -14.38
CA VAL A 59 1.27 15.54 -14.61
C VAL A 59 0.96 16.00 -16.03
N GLN A 60 1.86 16.75 -16.67
CA GLN A 60 1.66 17.22 -18.06
C GLN A 60 2.00 16.15 -19.10
N VAL A 61 3.07 15.38 -18.88
CA VAL A 61 3.55 14.36 -19.83
C VAL A 61 2.76 13.05 -19.70
N THR A 62 2.21 12.78 -18.51
CA THR A 62 1.32 11.63 -18.31
C THR A 62 -0.14 12.07 -18.38
N ASP A 63 -1.03 11.21 -18.87
CA ASP A 63 -2.48 11.39 -18.71
C ASP A 63 -2.87 11.09 -17.25
N PHE A 64 -2.32 11.87 -16.31
CA PHE A 64 -2.42 11.62 -14.88
C PHE A 64 -3.87 11.63 -14.42
N PHE A 65 -4.62 12.66 -14.81
CA PHE A 65 -6.02 12.81 -14.43
C PHE A 65 -6.91 11.77 -15.10
N GLY A 66 -6.66 11.40 -16.36
CA GLY A 66 -7.39 10.30 -17.01
C GLY A 66 -7.14 8.96 -16.33
N ALA A 67 -5.87 8.63 -16.04
CA ALA A 67 -5.51 7.42 -15.31
C ALA A 67 -6.09 7.39 -13.88
N LEU A 68 -6.07 8.53 -13.18
CA LEU A 68 -6.64 8.68 -11.84
C LEU A 68 -8.16 8.49 -11.86
N LEU A 69 -8.88 9.09 -12.81
CA LEU A 69 -10.33 8.94 -12.95
C LEU A 69 -10.69 7.50 -13.30
N ASN A 70 -9.99 6.87 -14.23
CA ASN A 70 -10.22 5.46 -14.58
C ASN A 70 -10.05 4.54 -13.37
N SER A 71 -8.96 4.70 -12.63
CA SER A 71 -8.68 3.90 -11.43
C SER A 71 -9.73 4.13 -10.34
N THR A 72 -10.12 5.38 -10.13
CA THR A 72 -11.14 5.75 -9.13
C THR A 72 -12.51 5.18 -9.52
N MET A 73 -12.93 5.32 -10.77
CA MET A 73 -14.19 4.77 -11.26
C MET A 73 -14.23 3.25 -11.08
N VAL A 74 -13.21 2.54 -11.57
CA VAL A 74 -13.13 1.07 -11.42
C VAL A 74 -13.17 0.67 -9.95
N THR A 75 -12.40 1.34 -9.09
CA THR A 75 -12.38 1.06 -7.65
C THR A 75 -13.76 1.27 -7.01
N VAL A 76 -14.44 2.37 -7.32
CA VAL A 76 -15.79 2.65 -6.77
C VAL A 76 -16.78 1.56 -7.18
N PHE A 77 -16.81 1.18 -8.46
CA PHE A 77 -17.69 0.12 -8.94
C PHE A 77 -17.37 -1.22 -8.27
N VAL A 78 -16.09 -1.59 -8.19
CA VAL A 78 -15.65 -2.83 -7.55
C VAL A 78 -16.02 -2.82 -6.07
N VAL A 79 -15.81 -1.73 -5.34
CA VAL A 79 -16.18 -1.62 -3.93
C VAL A 79 -17.67 -1.76 -3.72
N ILE A 80 -18.51 -1.12 -4.54
CA ILE A 80 -19.97 -1.25 -4.43
C ILE A 80 -20.39 -2.70 -4.66
N LEU A 81 -19.93 -3.33 -5.75
CA LEU A 81 -20.30 -4.70 -6.08
C LEU A 81 -19.81 -5.68 -5.02
N THR A 82 -18.54 -5.57 -4.61
CA THR A 82 -17.96 -6.45 -3.58
C THR A 82 -18.63 -6.26 -2.23
N LEU A 83 -18.99 -5.03 -1.84
CA LEU A 83 -19.70 -4.78 -0.60
C LEU A 83 -21.09 -5.42 -0.60
N LEU A 84 -21.86 -5.26 -1.69
CA LEU A 84 -23.18 -5.87 -1.83
C LEU A 84 -23.09 -7.41 -1.83
N SER A 85 -22.21 -7.97 -2.65
CA SER A 85 -22.02 -9.42 -2.74
C SER A 85 -21.50 -10.01 -1.43
N ASN A 86 -20.45 -9.44 -0.84
CA ASN A 86 -19.87 -9.95 0.40
C ASN A 86 -20.84 -9.82 1.57
N SER A 87 -21.64 -8.75 1.63
CA SER A 87 -22.66 -8.59 2.68
C SER A 87 -23.73 -9.68 2.60
N LEU A 88 -24.20 -10.00 1.39
CA LEU A 88 -25.18 -11.08 1.17
C LEU A 88 -24.58 -12.46 1.51
N VAL A 89 -23.36 -12.73 1.06
CA VAL A 89 -22.64 -13.97 1.35
C VAL A 89 -22.41 -14.11 2.85
N ALA A 90 -21.92 -13.06 3.52
CA ALA A 90 -21.70 -13.05 4.96
C ALA A 90 -23.00 -13.29 5.73
N TYR A 91 -24.11 -12.67 5.32
CA TYR A 91 -25.42 -12.90 5.94
C TYR A 91 -25.90 -14.35 5.76
N ALA A 92 -25.78 -14.91 4.55
CA ALA A 92 -26.14 -16.29 4.28
C ALA A 92 -25.31 -17.30 5.09
N ILE A 93 -23.99 -17.07 5.20
CA ILE A 93 -23.09 -17.87 6.03
C ILE A 93 -23.49 -17.78 7.51
N ALA A 94 -23.66 -16.56 8.04
CA ALA A 94 -24.01 -16.32 9.44
C ALA A 94 -25.33 -17.00 9.82
N ARG A 95 -26.33 -17.02 8.92
CA ARG A 95 -27.64 -17.66 9.19
C ARG A 95 -27.61 -19.18 9.06
N ASN A 96 -26.76 -19.75 8.18
CA ASN A 96 -26.68 -21.19 7.92
C ASN A 96 -25.49 -21.91 8.58
N MET A 97 -24.85 -21.32 9.60
CA MET A 97 -23.73 -21.90 10.36
C MET A 97 -23.98 -23.32 10.94
N HIS A 98 -25.22 -23.77 11.02
CA HIS A 98 -25.58 -25.12 11.46
C HIS A 98 -25.19 -26.22 10.46
N LYS A 99 -24.98 -25.91 9.17
CA LYS A 99 -24.55 -26.90 8.16
C LYS A 99 -23.03 -26.88 8.01
N ARG A 100 -22.41 -28.08 7.96
CA ARG A 100 -20.94 -28.24 7.88
C ARG A 100 -20.28 -27.47 6.73
N LEU A 101 -20.96 -27.33 5.59
CA LEU A 101 -20.48 -26.58 4.42
C LEU A 101 -20.27 -25.08 4.70
N TYR A 102 -21.21 -24.42 5.37
CA TYR A 102 -21.09 -22.98 5.69
C TYR A 102 -20.09 -22.71 6.81
N LYS A 103 -19.87 -23.69 7.70
CA LYS A 103 -18.81 -23.63 8.71
C LYS A 103 -17.43 -23.75 8.07
N PHE A 104 -17.28 -24.59 7.04
CA PHE A 104 -16.03 -24.68 6.27
C PHE A 104 -15.74 -23.38 5.49
N LEU A 105 -16.76 -22.82 4.81
CA LEU A 105 -16.65 -21.54 4.08
C LEU A 105 -16.39 -20.30 4.96
N PHE A 106 -16.55 -20.39 6.28
CA PHE A 106 -16.24 -19.28 7.19
C PHE A 106 -14.76 -19.28 7.64
N TYR A 107 -14.13 -20.46 7.70
CA TYR A 107 -12.73 -20.60 8.13
C TYR A 107 -11.72 -20.47 6.97
N TYR A 108 -12.19 -20.52 5.72
CA TYR A 108 -11.39 -20.43 4.50
C TYR A 108 -11.81 -19.19 3.71
#